data_AF-A0A355V2V4-F1
#
_entry.id   AF-A0A355V2V4-F1
#
_cell.length_a   1.000
_cell.length_b   1.000
_cell.length_c   1.000
_cell.angle_alpha   90.00
_cell.angle_beta   90.00
_cell.angle_gamma   90.00
#
_symmetry.space_group_name_H-M   'P 1'
#
loop_
_entity.id
_entity.type
_entity.pdbx_description
1 polymer ?
#
loop_
_entity_poly.entity_id
_entity_poly.type
_entity_poly.pdbx_seq_one_letter_code
_entity_poly.pdbx_strand_id
1 'polypeptide(L)' 'MANRMISYGYGIENGKIIAIPSEAEIVKQIFAEYLNGKILKEIADDLTEREVVFYEGKSDWNKNTVVRIIQNGKYIGENG' A
#
# COMPACT_ATOMS: atom_id res chain seq x y z
N MET A 1 13.01 -3.46 -17.19
CA MET A 1 12.15 -4.42 -16.46
C MET A 1 12.50 -4.32 -14.99
N ALA A 2 11.79 -3.49 -14.22
CA ALA A 2 12.10 -3.29 -12.82
C ALA A 2 11.51 -4.45 -12.00
N ASN A 3 12.38 -5.23 -11.39
CA ASN A 3 12.04 -6.36 -10.53
C ASN A 3 11.38 -5.80 -9.26
N ARG A 4 10.05 -5.63 -9.28
CA ARG A 4 9.30 -4.91 -8.24
C ARG A 4 8.99 -5.86 -7.08
N MET A 5 10.03 -6.19 -6.33
CA MET A 5 9.96 -6.83 -5.01
C MET A 5 9.84 -5.78 -3.88
N ILE A 6 9.57 -4.51 -4.24
CA ILE A 6 9.50 -3.38 -3.31
C ILE A 6 8.03 -2.98 -3.11
N SER A 7 7.64 -3.03 -1.85
CA SER A 7 6.32 -2.81 -1.29
C SER A 7 5.66 -1.48 -1.73
N TYR A 8 4.32 -1.43 -1.80
CA TYR A 8 3.52 -0.25 -2.15
C TYR A 8 3.75 0.98 -1.24
N GLY A 9 4.16 2.14 -1.75
CA GLY A 9 4.73 3.22 -0.92
C GLY A 9 6.20 3.47 -1.21
N TYR A 10 6.85 2.56 -1.93
CA TYR A 10 8.25 2.66 -2.30
C TYR A 10 8.41 2.44 -3.81
N GLY A 11 8.85 3.50 -4.50
CA GLY A 11 9.30 3.44 -5.88
C GLY A 11 10.79 3.17 -5.97
N ILE A 12 11.24 2.58 -7.08
CA ILE A 12 12.65 2.64 -7.46
C ILE A 12 12.78 3.75 -8.49
N GLU A 13 13.40 4.85 -8.11
CA GLU A 13 13.77 5.90 -9.05
C GLU A 13 15.31 5.95 -9.12
N ASN A 14 15.87 5.78 -10.32
CA ASN A 14 17.31 5.76 -10.54
C ASN A 14 18.09 4.77 -9.64
N GLY A 15 17.50 3.60 -9.36
CA GLY A 15 18.11 2.57 -8.51
C GLY A 15 18.09 2.89 -7.01
N LYS A 16 17.47 4.00 -6.59
CA LYS A 16 17.24 4.35 -5.19
C LYS A 16 15.79 4.06 -4.81
N ILE A 17 15.62 3.54 -3.59
CA ILE A 17 14.30 3.35 -3.00
C ILE A 17 13.82 4.72 -2.53
N ILE A 18 12.77 5.24 -3.15
CA ILE A 18 12.14 6.51 -2.79
C ILE A 18 10.77 6.20 -2.17
N ALA A 19 10.52 6.71 -0.97
CA ALA A 19 9.20 6.68 -0.38
C ALA A 19 8.30 7.71 -1.09
N ILE A 20 7.17 7.28 -1.63
CA ILE A 20 6.20 8.16 -2.28
C ILE A 20 5.24 8.66 -1.21
N PRO A 21 5.25 9.97 -0.84
CA PRO A 21 4.45 10.48 0.27
C PRO A 21 2.96 10.18 0.12
N SER A 22 2.43 10.35 -1.10
CA SER A 22 1.02 10.07 -1.42
C SER A 22 0.65 8.61 -1.16
N GLU A 23 1.49 7.65 -1.58
CA GLU A 23 1.26 6.23 -1.29
C GLU A 23 1.43 5.91 0.21
N ALA A 24 2.38 6.57 0.88
CA ALA A 24 2.61 6.39 2.32
C ALA A 24 1.44 6.87 3.18
N GLU A 25 0.75 7.94 2.77
CA GLU A 25 -0.50 8.39 3.41
C GLU A 25 -1.61 7.35 3.27
N ILE A 26 -1.77 6.75 2.09
CA ILE A 26 -2.73 5.66 1.87
C ILE A 26 -2.42 4.47 2.77
N VAL A 27 -1.15 4.08 2.89
CA VAL A 27 -0.73 3.01 3.81
C VAL A 27 -1.14 3.34 5.24
N LYS A 28 -0.86 4.56 5.73
CA LYS A 28 -1.29 4.98 7.07
C LYS A 28 -2.81 4.93 7.23
N GLN A 29 -3.55 5.34 6.22
CA GLN A 29 -5.01 5.29 6.22
C GLN A 29 -5.52 3.85 6.30
N ILE A 30 -4.95 2.92 5.52
CA ILE A 30 -5.27 1.48 5.59
C ILE A 30 -5.08 0.94 7.00
N PHE A 31 -3.95 1.25 7.64
CA PHE A 31 -3.69 0.83 9.00
C PHE A 31 -4.67 1.47 9.99
N ALA A 32 -4.98 2.75 9.84
CA ALA A 32 -5.96 3.44 10.70
C ALA A 32 -7.37 2.84 10.56
N GLU A 33 -7.82 2.56 9.34
CA GLU A 33 -9.11 1.92 9.05
C GLU A 33 -9.16 0.50 9.64
N TYR A 34 -8.08 -0.26 9.48
CA TYR A 34 -7.95 -1.59 10.05
C TYR A 34 -7.99 -1.57 11.59
N LEU A 35 -7.29 -0.62 12.22
CA LEU A 35 -7.31 -0.42 13.68
C LEU A 35 -8.69 0.04 14.18
N ASN A 36 -9.47 0.75 13.37
CA ASN A 36 -10.86 1.09 13.65
C ASN A 36 -11.82 -0.11 13.52
N GLY A 37 -11.33 -1.30 13.14
CA GLY A 37 -12.12 -2.51 13.03
C GLY A 37 -12.82 -2.69 11.68
N LYS A 38 -12.49 -1.88 10.67
CA LYS A 38 -12.98 -2.13 9.30
C LYS A 38 -12.41 -3.43 8.76
N ILE A 39 -13.23 -4.14 8.00
CA ILE A 39 -12.78 -5.35 7.33
C ILE A 39 -11.91 -5.00 6.12
N LEU A 40 -10.87 -5.80 5.91
CA LEU A 40 -9.89 -5.62 4.83
C LEU A 40 -10.51 -5.51 3.44
N LYS A 41 -11.67 -6.16 3.23
CA LYS A 41 -12.41 -6.08 1.98
C LYS A 41 -13.04 -4.70 1.80
N GLU A 42 -13.63 -4.12 2.84
CA GLU A 42 -14.20 -2.76 2.77
C GLU A 42 -13.12 -1.71 2.56
N ILE A 43 -11.95 -1.88 3.16
CA ILE A 43 -10.81 -0.99 2.93
C ILE A 43 -10.37 -1.07 1.45
N ALA A 44 -10.32 -2.28 0.88
CA ALA A 44 -9.98 -2.46 -0.54
C ALA A 44 -11.05 -1.85 -1.47
N ASP A 45 -12.33 -2.02 -1.12
CA ASP A 45 -13.45 -1.48 -1.88
C ASP A 45 -13.44 0.05 -1.86
N ASP A 46 -13.29 0.67 -0.68
CA ASP A 46 -13.17 2.13 -0.50
C ASP A 46 -11.98 2.71 -1.29
N LEU A 47 -10.83 2.03 -1.30
CA LEU A 47 -9.67 2.46 -2.09
C LEU A 47 -9.89 2.33 -3.60
N THR A 48 -10.61 1.31 -4.04
CA THR A 48 -10.99 1.13 -5.45
C THR A 48 -12.01 2.19 -5.86
N GLU A 49 -13.02 2.46 -5.03
CA GLU A 49 -14.06 3.46 -5.26
C GLU A 49 -13.48 4.88 -5.30
N ARG A 50 -12.46 5.15 -4.48
CA ARG A 50 -11.69 6.40 -4.52
C ARG A 50 -10.69 6.49 -5.67
N GLU A 51 -10.66 5.47 -6.53
CA GLU A 51 -9.73 5.34 -7.67
C GLU A 51 -8.26 5.53 -7.28
N VAL A 52 -7.89 5.09 -6.07
CA VAL A 52 -6.53 5.25 -5.56
C VAL A 52 -5.58 4.44 -6.44
N VAL A 53 -4.70 5.13 -7.16
CA VAL A 53 -3.79 4.47 -8.09
C VAL A 53 -2.75 3.65 -7.31
N PHE A 54 -2.79 2.34 -7.51
CA PHE A 54 -1.84 1.40 -6.94
C PHE A 54 -0.60 1.20 -7.84
N TYR A 55 -0.78 1.14 -9.18
CA TYR A 55 0.35 0.89 -10.10
C TYR A 55 0.09 1.32 -11.54
N GLU A 56 0.93 2.20 -12.13
CA GLU A 56 0.85 2.58 -13.56
C GLU A 56 -0.60 2.88 -14.02
N GLY A 57 -1.38 3.58 -13.18
CA GLY A 57 -2.78 3.91 -13.48
C GLY A 57 -3.80 2.82 -13.14
N LYS A 58 -3.41 1.68 -12.55
CA LYS A 58 -4.31 0.67 -12.01
C LYS A 58 -4.73 1.02 -10.60
N SER A 59 -6.03 1.15 -10.39
CA SER A 59 -6.70 1.40 -9.09
C SER A 59 -7.43 0.17 -8.56
N ASP A 60 -7.12 -1.03 -9.05
CA ASP A 60 -7.79 -2.27 -8.64
C ASP A 60 -7.24 -2.76 -7.29
N TRP A 61 -7.89 -2.36 -6.20
CA TRP A 61 -7.54 -2.80 -4.85
C TRP A 61 -8.30 -4.06 -4.49
N ASN A 62 -7.54 -5.12 -4.21
CA ASN A 62 -8.09 -6.38 -3.71
C ASN A 62 -7.73 -6.58 -2.24
N LYS A 63 -8.55 -7.36 -1.52
CA LYS A 63 -8.26 -7.79 -0.14
C LYS A 63 -6.83 -8.31 0.01
N ASN A 64 -6.34 -9.11 -0.95
CA ASN A 64 -4.99 -9.66 -0.91
C ASN A 64 -3.90 -8.58 -0.95
N THR A 65 -4.14 -7.48 -1.67
CA THR A 65 -3.22 -6.32 -1.73
C THR A 65 -3.15 -5.63 -0.38
N VAL A 66 -4.30 -5.36 0.23
CA VAL A 66 -4.40 -4.73 1.56
C VAL A 66 -3.78 -5.63 2.64
N VAL A 67 -4.06 -6.94 2.62
CA VAL A 67 -3.44 -7.93 3.51
C VAL A 67 -1.92 -7.90 3.40
N ARG A 68 -1.37 -7.87 2.17
CA ARG A 68 0.08 -7.80 1.96
C ARG A 68 0.69 -6.54 2.53
N ILE A 69 0.00 -5.39 2.48
CA ILE A 69 0.50 -4.14 3.08
C ILE A 69 0.54 -4.26 4.60
N ILE A 70 -0.54 -4.75 5.21
CA ILE A 70 -0.64 -4.88 6.67
C ILE A 70 0.33 -5.94 7.22
N GLN A 71 0.49 -7.07 6.51
CA GLN A 71 1.42 -8.14 6.90
C GLN A 71 2.88 -7.80 6.62
N ASN A 72 3.17 -6.74 5.86
CA ASN A 72 4.54 -6.41 5.51
C ASN A 72 5.21 -5.65 6.66
N GLY A 73 6.02 -6.40 7.41
CA GLY A 73 6.83 -5.94 8.54
C GLY A 73 7.64 -4.67 8.26
N LYS A 74 7.97 -4.37 6.99
CA LYS A 74 8.70 -3.16 6.62
C LYS A 74 7.94 -1.87 6.91
N TYR A 75 6.61 -1.87 6.95
CA TYR A 75 5.82 -0.68 7.31
C TYR A 75 5.69 -0.47 8.81
N ILE A 76 5.85 -1.52 9.61
CA ILE A 76 5.77 -1.47 11.07
C ILE A 76 7.16 -1.36 11.72
N GLY A 77 8.22 -1.18 10.93
CA GLY A 77 9.58 -0.99 11.44
C GLY A 77 10.35 -2.29 11.72
N GLU A 78 9.96 -3.43 11.14
CA GLU A 78 10.67 -4.70 11.28
C GLU A 78 11.90 -4.79 10.35
N ASN A 79 12.77 -3.78 10.43
CA ASN A 79 14.19 -3.80 10.10
C ASN A 79 14.83 -2.70 10.96
N GLY A 80 14.96 -3.00 12.26
CA GLY A 80 15.94 -2.36 13.13
C GLY A 80 17.35 -2.86 12.83
#